data_AF-A0A1I7ZIQ8-F1
#
_entry.id   AF-A0A1I7ZIQ8-F1
#
_cell.length_a   1.000
_cell.length_b   1.000
_cell.length_c   1.000
_cell.angle_alpha   90.00
_cell.angle_beta   90.00
_cell.angle_gamma   90.00
#
_symmetry.space_group_name_H-M   'P 1'
#
loop_
_entity.id
_entity.type
_entity.pdbx_description
1 polymer ?
#
loop_
_entity_poly.entity_id
_entity_poly.type
_entity_poly.pdbx_seq_one_letter_code
_entity_poly.pdbx_strand_id
1 'polypeptide(L)'
;MSAIENFRIIPDDFIILIKEEAKIFANTPELKAALEELQNAKATYANDQEALEAIKAKSEDLYMRYNFAVEHLKDSTEGLTENTKNFMKEHVLKMRALRPKDGEKWTEETVKTFGKEAFAKFQELSESEQKALAGDPVPTEEQSVGKLWDMFNNMEEKFVVYNTMLEMIMLQFKADNE
;
A
#
# COMPACT_ATOMS: atom_id res chain seq x y z
N MET A 1 -14.44 20.25 11.66
CA MET A 1 -13.28 19.84 10.85
C MET A 1 -13.17 18.33 10.98
N SER A 2 -13.58 17.59 9.95
CA SER A 2 -13.52 16.12 9.98
C SER A 2 -12.09 15.68 9.67
N ALA A 3 -11.66 14.55 10.22
CA ALA A 3 -10.33 13.96 9.99
C ALA A 3 -10.09 13.50 8.53
N ILE A 4 -10.97 13.87 7.60
CA ILE A 4 -11.16 13.31 6.25
C ILE A 4 -10.19 13.93 5.22
N GLU A 5 -9.76 15.18 5.38
CA GLU A 5 -9.02 15.90 4.31
C GLU A 5 -7.56 15.46 4.05
N ASN A 6 -6.96 14.57 4.88
CA ASN A 6 -5.51 14.32 4.84
C ASN A 6 -5.08 12.84 4.67
N PHE A 7 -5.87 11.97 4.02
CA PHE A 7 -5.35 10.62 3.74
C PHE A 7 -4.23 10.71 2.68
N ARG A 8 -2.99 10.50 3.11
CA ARG A 8 -1.81 10.42 2.24
C ARG A 8 -1.61 8.98 1.76
N ILE A 9 -1.74 8.76 0.46
CA ILE A 9 -1.37 7.49 -0.19
C ILE A 9 0.15 7.33 -0.12
N ILE A 10 0.90 8.38 -0.47
CA ILE A 10 2.36 8.40 -0.42
C ILE A 10 2.81 9.05 0.88
N PRO A 11 3.33 8.28 1.86
CA PRO A 11 3.94 8.86 3.04
C PRO A 11 5.31 9.48 2.72
N ASP A 12 5.79 10.36 3.60
CA ASP A 12 7.06 11.08 3.40
C ASP A 12 8.30 10.18 3.49
N ASP A 13 8.17 9.00 4.09
CA ASP A 13 9.21 7.95 4.03
C ASP A 13 9.15 7.11 2.74
N PHE A 14 8.20 7.43 1.85
CA PHE A 14 7.94 6.77 0.58
C PHE A 14 7.64 5.26 0.71
N ILE A 15 7.17 4.79 1.86
CA ILE A 15 6.79 3.38 2.06
C ILE A 15 5.29 3.28 2.31
N ILE A 16 4.54 2.73 1.35
CA ILE A 16 3.06 2.83 1.33
C ILE A 16 2.42 2.07 2.49
N LEU A 17 2.79 0.81 2.72
CA LEU A 17 2.22 -0.05 3.75
C LEU A 17 3.29 -0.81 4.53
N ILE A 18 4.25 -1.42 3.83
CA ILE A 18 5.24 -2.33 4.41
C ILE A 18 6.63 -2.02 3.84
N LYS A 19 7.65 -2.10 4.70
CA LYS A 19 9.00 -1.60 4.39
C LYS A 19 9.63 -2.29 3.19
N GLU A 20 9.27 -3.54 2.98
CA GLU A 20 9.71 -4.35 1.87
C GLU A 20 9.27 -3.78 0.50
N GLU A 21 8.28 -2.87 0.44
CA GLU A 21 7.74 -2.35 -0.82
C GLU A 21 8.79 -1.55 -1.58
N ALA A 22 9.76 -0.96 -0.87
CA ALA A 22 10.94 -0.36 -1.48
C ALA A 22 11.69 -1.36 -2.38
N LYS A 23 11.61 -2.68 -2.13
CA LYS A 23 12.20 -3.70 -3.02
C LYS A 23 11.46 -3.84 -4.36
N ILE A 24 10.20 -3.40 -4.43
CA ILE A 24 9.37 -3.39 -5.65
C ILE A 24 9.53 -2.05 -6.37
N PHE A 25 9.37 -0.95 -5.62
CA PHE A 25 9.45 0.40 -6.17
C PHE A 25 10.88 0.79 -6.54
N ALA A 26 11.88 0.33 -5.78
CA ALA A 26 13.30 0.59 -6.00
C ALA A 26 14.10 -0.72 -6.09
N ASN A 27 13.86 -1.47 -7.17
CA ASN A 27 14.44 -2.81 -7.34
C ASN A 27 15.87 -2.81 -7.91
N THR A 28 16.30 -1.75 -8.60
CA THR A 28 17.68 -1.59 -9.10
C THR A 28 18.56 -0.76 -8.15
N PRO A 29 19.90 -0.86 -8.22
CA PRO A 29 20.80 0.01 -7.45
C PRO A 29 20.55 1.50 -7.66
N GLU A 30 20.25 1.91 -8.89
CA GLU A 30 19.98 3.30 -9.26
C GLU A 30 18.70 3.81 -8.62
N LEU A 31 17.63 3.01 -8.67
CA LEU A 31 16.35 3.35 -8.04
C LEU A 31 16.48 3.38 -6.51
N LYS A 32 17.29 2.49 -5.92
CA LYS A 32 17.57 2.48 -4.47
C LYS A 32 18.28 3.75 -4.05
N ALA A 33 19.35 4.13 -4.76
CA ALA A 33 20.06 5.37 -4.48
C ALA A 33 19.12 6.58 -4.60
N ALA A 34 18.26 6.59 -5.63
CA ALA A 34 17.29 7.66 -5.81
C ALA A 34 16.27 7.75 -4.65
N LEU A 35 15.73 6.61 -4.20
CA LEU A 35 14.81 6.53 -3.07
C LEU A 35 15.50 6.93 -1.75
N GLU A 36 16.72 6.45 -1.51
CA GLU A 36 17.51 6.78 -0.33
C GLU A 36 17.81 8.28 -0.24
N GLU A 37 18.14 8.93 -1.36
CA GLU A 37 18.33 10.38 -1.39
C GLU A 37 17.06 11.15 -1.03
N LEU A 38 15.90 10.73 -1.56
CA LEU A 38 14.61 11.33 -1.22
C LEU A 38 14.30 11.18 0.28
N GLN A 39 14.56 10.00 0.85
CA GLN A 39 14.37 9.73 2.28
C GLN A 39 15.34 10.54 3.15
N ASN A 40 16.60 10.68 2.72
CA ASN A 40 17.64 11.41 3.45
C ASN A 40 17.43 12.94 3.41
N ALA A 41 16.74 13.46 2.40
CA ALA A 41 16.35 14.86 2.34
C ALA A 41 15.44 15.28 3.50
N LYS A 42 14.70 14.31 4.10
CA LYS A 42 13.74 14.53 5.20
C LYS A 42 12.76 15.67 4.88
N ALA A 43 12.44 15.82 3.60
CA ALA A 43 11.43 16.76 3.15
C ALA A 43 10.06 16.32 3.63
N THR A 44 9.17 17.29 3.84
CA THR A 44 7.75 17.04 4.14
C THR A 44 6.96 17.65 3.00
N TYR A 45 5.96 16.91 2.51
CA TYR A 45 5.14 17.33 1.38
C TYR A 45 3.73 17.65 1.87
N ALA A 46 3.07 18.64 1.29
CA ALA A 46 1.72 18.99 1.72
C ALA A 46 0.69 17.93 1.32
N ASN A 47 0.89 17.25 0.18
CA ASN A 47 -0.05 16.27 -0.39
C ASN A 47 0.69 15.23 -1.27
N ASP A 48 -0.05 14.22 -1.75
CA ASP A 48 0.53 13.16 -2.60
C ASP A 48 1.06 13.68 -3.94
N GLN A 49 0.49 14.78 -4.47
CA GLN A 49 0.94 15.37 -5.74
C GLN A 49 2.34 15.97 -5.59
N GLU A 50 2.59 16.74 -4.51
CA GLU A 50 3.93 17.28 -4.24
C GLU A 50 4.96 16.16 -4.01
N ALA A 51 4.59 15.09 -3.32
CA ALA A 51 5.46 13.93 -3.14
C ALA A 51 5.77 13.23 -4.48
N LEU A 52 4.77 13.05 -5.36
CA LEU A 52 4.96 12.50 -6.70
C LEU A 52 5.87 13.38 -7.57
N GLU A 53 5.73 14.70 -7.50
CA GLU A 53 6.58 15.63 -8.25
C GLU A 53 8.04 15.57 -7.79
N ALA A 54 8.28 15.43 -6.47
CA ALA A 54 9.61 15.21 -5.94
C ALA A 54 10.22 13.89 -6.42
N ILE A 55 9.43 12.80 -6.44
CA ILE A 55 9.86 11.53 -7.00
C ILE A 55 10.20 11.69 -8.49
N LYS A 56 9.34 12.35 -9.28
CA LYS A 56 9.53 12.58 -10.72
C LYS A 56 10.78 13.38 -11.03
N ALA A 57 11.06 14.42 -10.26
CA ALA A 57 12.27 15.22 -10.40
C ALA A 57 13.54 14.39 -10.12
N LYS A 58 13.43 13.35 -9.29
CA LYS A 58 14.55 12.48 -8.94
C LYS A 58 14.74 11.31 -9.92
N SER A 59 13.66 10.64 -10.30
CA SER A 59 13.67 9.50 -11.21
C SER A 59 12.30 9.29 -11.86
N GLU A 60 12.26 9.33 -13.19
CA GLU A 60 11.05 9.07 -13.96
C GLU A 60 10.55 7.62 -13.78
N ASP A 61 11.45 6.65 -13.63
CA ASP A 61 11.10 5.25 -13.38
C ASP A 61 10.51 5.06 -11.98
N LEU A 62 11.10 5.67 -10.95
CA LEU A 62 10.47 5.68 -9.62
C LEU A 62 9.09 6.34 -9.69
N TYR A 63 8.96 7.46 -10.39
CA TYR A 63 7.68 8.16 -10.53
C TYR A 63 6.62 7.28 -11.15
N MET A 64 6.91 6.62 -12.27
CA MET A 64 5.95 5.72 -12.92
C MET A 64 5.47 4.62 -11.98
N ARG A 65 6.37 4.02 -11.18
CA ARG A 65 6.01 2.98 -10.21
C ARG A 65 5.12 3.50 -9.09
N TYR A 66 5.47 4.63 -8.46
CA TYR A 66 4.63 5.23 -7.42
C TYR A 66 3.30 5.75 -7.97
N ASN A 67 3.30 6.35 -9.16
CA ASN A 67 2.10 6.83 -9.82
C ASN A 67 1.14 5.68 -10.12
N PHE A 68 1.64 4.54 -10.60
CA PHE A 68 0.84 3.34 -10.80
C PHE A 68 0.13 2.90 -9.49
N ALA A 69 0.85 2.90 -8.36
CA ALA A 69 0.24 2.55 -7.07
C ALA A 69 -0.82 3.58 -6.63
N VAL A 70 -0.57 4.87 -6.85
CA VAL A 70 -1.54 5.94 -6.56
C VAL A 70 -2.79 5.81 -7.40
N GLU A 71 -2.66 5.59 -8.71
CA GLU A 71 -3.78 5.40 -9.64
C GLU A 71 -4.57 4.16 -9.26
N HIS A 72 -3.89 3.03 -9.04
CA HIS A 72 -4.56 1.79 -8.63
C HIS A 72 -5.34 1.94 -7.31
N LEU A 73 -4.81 2.67 -6.34
CA LEU A 73 -5.50 2.95 -5.08
C LEU A 73 -6.66 3.96 -5.26
N LYS A 74 -6.54 4.93 -6.17
CA LYS A 74 -7.65 5.82 -6.50
C LYS A 74 -8.79 5.03 -7.17
N ASP A 75 -8.47 4.23 -8.18
CA ASP A 75 -9.45 3.45 -8.94
C ASP A 75 -10.15 2.41 -8.08
N SER A 76 -9.40 1.68 -7.23
CA SER A 76 -9.97 0.69 -6.32
C SER A 76 -10.85 1.29 -5.22
N THR A 77 -10.80 2.61 -5.03
CA THR A 77 -11.64 3.33 -4.05
C THR A 77 -12.67 4.26 -4.70
N GLU A 78 -12.64 4.39 -6.03
CA GLU A 78 -13.62 5.12 -6.82
C GLU A 78 -14.93 4.34 -6.83
N GLY A 79 -15.92 4.83 -6.08
CA GLY A 79 -17.23 4.17 -5.94
C GLY A 79 -17.48 3.50 -4.59
N LEU A 80 -16.47 3.42 -3.72
CA LEU A 80 -16.68 2.98 -2.34
C LEU A 80 -17.38 4.08 -1.52
N THR A 81 -18.24 3.63 -0.59
CA THR A 81 -18.91 4.51 0.37
C THR A 81 -17.90 5.19 1.29
N GLU A 82 -18.29 6.31 1.88
CA GLU A 82 -17.44 7.03 2.84
C GLU A 82 -17.10 6.17 4.07
N ASN A 83 -18.04 5.33 4.54
CA ASN A 83 -17.77 4.38 5.64
C ASN A 83 -16.69 3.37 5.25
N THR A 84 -16.79 2.79 4.06
CA THR A 84 -15.81 1.83 3.54
C THR A 84 -14.43 2.48 3.38
N LYS A 85 -14.38 3.71 2.86
CA LYS A 85 -13.13 4.49 2.74
C LYS A 85 -12.50 4.76 4.10
N ASN A 86 -13.29 5.16 5.09
CA ASN A 86 -12.81 5.39 6.45
C ASN A 86 -12.31 4.10 7.11
N PHE A 87 -13.02 2.98 6.90
CA PHE A 87 -12.55 1.66 7.32
C PHE A 87 -11.16 1.35 6.76
N MET A 88 -10.94 1.43 5.45
CA MET A 88 -9.62 1.14 4.87
C MET A 88 -8.53 2.09 5.38
N LYS A 89 -8.84 3.39 5.47
CA LYS A 89 -7.91 4.42 5.96
C LYS A 89 -7.41 4.12 7.37
N GLU A 90 -8.31 3.79 8.29
CA GLU A 90 -7.96 3.44 9.68
C GLU A 90 -6.97 2.27 9.71
N HIS A 91 -7.24 1.24 8.92
CA HIS A 91 -6.41 0.04 8.86
C HIS A 91 -5.05 0.30 8.22
N VAL A 92 -4.98 1.10 7.16
CA VAL A 92 -3.72 1.52 6.54
C VAL A 92 -2.85 2.29 7.54
N LEU A 93 -3.42 3.27 8.24
CA LEU A 93 -2.69 4.04 9.26
C LEU A 93 -2.20 3.15 10.40
N LYS A 94 -3.03 2.21 10.84
CA LYS A 94 -2.66 1.25 11.87
C LYS A 94 -1.54 0.31 11.42
N MET A 95 -1.60 -0.23 10.19
CA MET A 95 -0.51 -1.05 9.65
C MET A 95 0.80 -0.28 9.55
N ARG A 96 0.77 0.97 9.08
CA ARG A 96 1.97 1.83 9.03
C ARG A 96 2.59 2.02 10.41
N ALA A 97 1.77 2.22 11.44
CA ALA A 97 2.22 2.40 12.82
C ALA A 97 2.79 1.12 13.45
N LEU A 98 2.28 -0.05 13.04
CA LEU A 98 2.71 -1.37 13.52
C LEU A 98 3.90 -1.95 12.73
N ARG A 99 4.36 -1.24 11.70
CA ARG A 99 5.42 -1.71 10.81
C ARG A 99 6.69 -2.07 11.62
N PRO A 100 7.24 -3.28 11.45
CA PRO A 100 8.49 -3.68 12.09
C PRO A 100 9.65 -2.74 11.74
N LYS A 101 10.71 -2.80 12.55
CA LYS A 101 11.95 -2.09 12.24
C LYS A 101 12.67 -2.74 11.05
N ASP A 102 13.64 -2.03 10.53
CA ASP A 102 14.52 -2.46 9.45
C ASP A 102 15.14 -3.83 9.74
N GLY A 103 14.86 -4.80 8.86
CA GLY A 103 15.37 -6.16 8.99
C GLY A 103 14.58 -7.07 9.94
N GLU A 104 13.55 -6.55 10.61
CA GLU A 104 12.62 -7.35 11.41
C GLU A 104 11.42 -7.80 10.56
N LYS A 105 10.98 -9.04 10.77
CA LYS A 105 9.78 -9.57 10.12
C LYS A 105 8.53 -9.25 10.95
N TRP A 106 7.39 -9.18 10.29
CA TRP A 106 6.09 -9.20 10.96
C TRP A 106 5.93 -10.49 11.77
N THR A 107 5.46 -10.36 13.01
CA THR A 107 5.19 -11.53 13.87
C THR A 107 3.77 -12.03 13.63
N GLU A 108 3.58 -13.34 13.77
CA GLU A 108 2.26 -13.97 13.66
C GLU A 108 1.25 -13.36 14.64
N GLU A 109 1.69 -13.10 15.88
CA GLU A 109 0.86 -12.49 16.91
C GLU A 109 0.36 -11.09 16.50
N THR A 110 1.26 -10.22 16.00
CA THR A 110 0.89 -8.87 15.57
C THR A 110 -0.07 -8.90 14.40
N VAL A 111 0.22 -9.72 13.38
CA VAL A 111 -0.63 -9.81 12.18
C VAL A 111 -1.99 -10.40 12.52
N LYS A 112 -2.06 -11.46 13.34
CA LYS A 112 -3.33 -12.06 13.76
C LYS A 112 -4.15 -11.11 14.63
N THR A 113 -3.51 -10.38 15.53
CA THR A 113 -4.21 -9.38 16.37
C THR A 113 -4.80 -8.28 15.50
N PHE A 114 -4.00 -7.70 14.62
CA PHE A 114 -4.46 -6.69 13.66
C PHE A 114 -5.60 -7.22 12.78
N GLY A 115 -5.47 -8.45 12.25
CA GLY A 115 -6.49 -9.06 11.40
C GLY A 115 -7.83 -9.28 12.12
N LYS A 116 -7.80 -9.68 13.40
CA LYS A 116 -9.01 -9.86 14.22
C LYS A 116 -9.72 -8.53 14.49
N GLU A 117 -8.94 -7.51 14.86
CA GLU A 117 -9.48 -6.16 15.07
C GLU A 117 -10.06 -5.60 13.78
N ALA A 118 -9.39 -5.85 12.64
CA ALA A 118 -9.88 -5.45 11.33
C ALA A 118 -11.16 -6.18 10.93
N PHE A 119 -11.24 -7.47 11.21
CA PHE A 119 -12.45 -8.24 10.95
C PHE A 119 -13.62 -7.76 11.80
N ALA A 120 -13.41 -7.47 13.08
CA ALA A 120 -14.45 -6.92 13.95
C ALA A 120 -14.99 -5.59 13.41
N LYS A 121 -14.11 -4.69 12.94
CA LYS A 121 -14.49 -3.42 12.30
C LYS A 121 -15.18 -3.62 10.95
N PHE A 122 -14.75 -4.61 10.17
CA PHE A 122 -15.36 -4.97 8.91
C PHE A 122 -16.81 -5.45 9.09
N GLN A 123 -17.10 -6.16 10.19
CA GLN A 123 -18.46 -6.58 10.54
C GLN A 123 -19.40 -5.42 10.90
N GLU A 124 -18.86 -4.23 11.21
CA GLU A 124 -19.66 -3.01 11.42
C GLU A 124 -20.15 -2.38 10.10
N LEU A 125 -19.59 -2.79 8.95
CA LEU A 125 -20.05 -2.35 7.62
C LEU A 125 -21.36 -3.03 7.23
N SER A 126 -22.12 -2.42 6.31
CA SER A 126 -23.31 -3.06 5.73
C SER A 126 -22.94 -4.30 4.90
N GLU A 127 -23.88 -5.24 4.73
CA GLU A 127 -23.65 -6.45 3.93
C GLU A 127 -23.16 -6.15 2.51
N SER A 128 -23.71 -5.11 1.86
CA SER A 128 -23.28 -4.66 0.55
C SER A 128 -21.85 -4.14 0.53
N GLU A 129 -21.42 -3.43 1.57
CA GLU A 129 -20.05 -2.93 1.70
C GLU A 129 -19.08 -4.07 1.99
N GLN A 130 -19.49 -5.03 2.82
CA GLN A 130 -18.72 -6.24 3.10
C GLN A 130 -18.47 -7.05 1.82
N LYS A 131 -19.51 -7.26 1.01
CA LYS A 131 -19.41 -7.96 -0.28
C LYS A 131 -18.56 -7.20 -1.30
N ALA A 132 -18.66 -5.87 -1.34
CA ALA A 132 -17.85 -5.04 -2.22
C ALA A 132 -16.35 -5.16 -1.89
N LEU A 133 -15.99 -5.25 -0.62
CA LEU A 133 -14.59 -5.38 -0.18
C LEU A 133 -14.06 -6.82 -0.25
N ALA A 134 -14.84 -7.80 0.16
CA ALA A 134 -14.35 -9.16 0.41
C ALA A 134 -14.86 -10.21 -0.59
N GLY A 135 -15.77 -9.82 -1.49
CA GLY A 135 -16.46 -10.72 -2.40
C GLY A 135 -17.69 -11.40 -1.78
N ASP A 136 -18.33 -12.27 -2.56
CA ASP A 136 -19.48 -13.08 -2.17
C ASP A 136 -19.17 -14.57 -2.41
N PRO A 137 -19.15 -15.43 -1.37
CA PRO A 137 -19.52 -15.16 0.03
C PRO A 137 -18.50 -14.32 0.79
N VAL A 138 -19.00 -13.55 1.77
CA VAL A 138 -18.17 -12.84 2.74
C VAL A 138 -17.38 -13.84 3.59
N PRO A 139 -16.05 -13.70 3.71
CA PRO A 139 -15.21 -14.65 4.43
C PRO A 139 -15.45 -14.58 5.95
N THR A 140 -15.13 -15.67 6.64
CA THR A 140 -15.12 -15.72 8.11
C THR A 140 -13.90 -15.00 8.71
N GLU A 141 -13.92 -14.77 10.03
CA GLU A 141 -12.74 -14.22 10.75
C GLU A 141 -11.52 -15.11 10.52
N GLU A 142 -11.67 -16.43 10.70
CA GLU A 142 -10.59 -17.40 10.54
C GLU A 142 -10.00 -17.37 9.13
N GLN A 143 -10.84 -17.32 8.10
CA GLN A 143 -10.39 -17.21 6.71
C GLN A 143 -9.67 -15.88 6.45
N SER A 144 -10.20 -14.78 6.97
CA SER A 144 -9.63 -13.44 6.77
C SER A 144 -8.27 -13.29 7.47
N VAL A 145 -8.20 -13.70 8.74
CA VAL A 145 -6.99 -13.67 9.57
C VAL A 145 -5.94 -14.65 9.04
N GLY A 146 -6.36 -15.86 8.63
CA GLY A 146 -5.48 -16.86 8.03
C GLY A 146 -4.86 -16.35 6.72
N LYS A 147 -5.69 -15.84 5.81
CA LYS A 147 -5.21 -15.27 4.53
C LYS A 147 -4.27 -14.08 4.74
N LEU A 148 -4.56 -13.23 5.73
CA LEU A 148 -3.69 -12.12 6.07
C LEU A 148 -2.34 -12.62 6.59
N TRP A 149 -2.33 -13.58 7.51
CA TRP A 149 -1.07 -14.16 7.98
C TRP A 149 -0.29 -14.82 6.85
N ASP A 150 -0.93 -15.59 5.99
CA ASP A 150 -0.28 -16.22 4.83
C ASP A 150 0.35 -15.18 3.89
N MET A 151 -0.32 -14.04 3.67
CA MET A 151 0.24 -12.93 2.88
C MET A 151 1.53 -12.40 3.52
N PHE A 152 1.52 -12.16 4.83
CA PHE A 152 2.67 -11.58 5.54
C PHE A 152 3.81 -12.57 5.73
N ASN A 153 3.50 -13.85 5.99
CA ASN A 153 4.50 -14.89 6.16
C ASN A 153 5.23 -15.23 4.85
N ASN A 154 4.55 -15.07 3.71
CA ASN A 154 5.09 -15.32 2.37
C ASN A 154 5.36 -14.01 1.59
N MET A 155 5.55 -12.90 2.30
CA MET A 155 5.65 -11.56 1.71
C MET A 155 6.75 -11.44 0.65
N GLU A 156 7.91 -12.07 0.87
CA GLU A 156 9.02 -12.04 -0.10
C GLU A 156 8.63 -12.69 -1.44
N GLU A 157 7.99 -13.86 -1.42
CA GLU A 157 7.53 -14.54 -2.63
C GLU A 157 6.45 -13.72 -3.35
N LYS A 158 5.50 -13.14 -2.59
CA LYS A 158 4.48 -12.25 -3.15
C LYS A 158 5.11 -11.02 -3.81
N PHE A 159 6.18 -10.49 -3.24
CA PHE A 159 6.84 -9.29 -3.74
C PHE A 159 7.61 -9.55 -5.03
N VAL A 160 8.16 -10.74 -5.21
CA VAL A 160 8.70 -11.17 -6.51
C VAL A 160 7.62 -11.18 -7.59
N VAL A 161 6.43 -11.69 -7.28
CA VAL A 161 5.31 -11.70 -8.21
C VAL A 161 4.85 -10.27 -8.53
N TYR A 162 4.65 -9.43 -7.52
CA TYR A 162 4.26 -8.03 -7.73
C TYR A 162 5.29 -7.24 -8.52
N ASN A 163 6.58 -7.42 -8.21
CA ASN A 163 7.65 -6.80 -8.98
C ASN A 163 7.60 -7.24 -10.45
N THR A 164 7.43 -8.53 -10.72
CA THR A 164 7.33 -9.05 -12.09
C THR A 164 6.14 -8.47 -12.84
N MET A 165 4.96 -8.41 -12.18
CA MET A 165 3.77 -7.79 -12.76
C MET A 165 3.99 -6.31 -13.06
N LEU A 166 4.61 -5.57 -12.13
CA LEU A 166 4.92 -4.16 -12.33
C LEU A 166 5.88 -3.97 -13.50
N GLU A 167 6.95 -4.76 -13.61
CA GLU A 167 7.86 -4.70 -14.77
C GLU A 167 7.12 -4.93 -16.10
N MET A 168 6.20 -5.90 -16.16
CA MET A 168 5.41 -6.15 -17.37
C MET A 168 4.52 -4.95 -17.73
N ILE A 169 3.85 -4.35 -16.75
CA ILE A 169 3.02 -3.16 -16.94
C ILE A 169 3.86 -1.99 -17.43
N MET A 170 5.04 -1.80 -16.83
CA MET A 170 5.97 -0.72 -17.19
C MET A 170 6.53 -0.89 -18.60
N LEU A 171 6.82 -2.12 -19.03
CA LEU A 171 7.25 -2.42 -20.39
C LEU A 171 6.14 -2.12 -21.41
N GLN A 172 4.90 -2.52 -21.11
CA GLN A 172 3.75 -2.22 -21.96
C GLN A 172 3.52 -0.72 -22.07
N PHE A 173 3.54 0.00 -20.94
CA PHE A 173 3.38 1.45 -20.92
C PHE A 173 4.44 2.16 -21.76
N LYS A 174 5.72 1.75 -21.68
CA LYS A 174 6.79 2.31 -22.52
C LYS A 174 6.53 2.03 -24.01
N ALA A 175 6.16 0.79 -24.36
CA ALA A 175 5.88 0.43 -25.75
C ALA A 175 4.69 1.20 -26.36
N ASP A 176 3.69 1.57 -25.55
CA ASP A 176 2.51 2.31 -26.01
C ASP A 176 2.77 3.82 -26.17
N ASN A 177 3.89 4.34 -25.63
CA ASN A 177 4.23 5.77 -25.64
C ASN A 177 5.51 6.09 -26.44
N GLU A 178 6.06 5.11 -27.17
CA GLU A 178 7.13 5.26 -28.18
C GLU A 178 6.57 5.36 -29.60
#